data_AF-A0A9X5X8I1-F1
#
_entry.id   AF-A0A9X5X8I1-F1
#
_cell.length_a   1.000
_cell.length_b   1.000
_cell.length_c   1.000
_cell.angle_alpha   90.00
_cell.angle_beta   90.00
_cell.angle_gamma   90.00
#
_symmetry.space_group_name_H-M   'P 1'
#
loop_
_entity.id
_entity.type
_entity.pdbx_description
1 polymer ?
#
loop_
_entity_poly.entity_id
_entity_poly.type
_entity_poly.pdbx_seq_one_letter_code
_entity_poly.pdbx_strand_id
1 'polypeptide(L)'
;MQDIVVDPVAQNRAAWDKYVQEGNEWSRPVSAEDVERARMGDWSIVLIGREPVDRSWLPTDLTGKDVLCLASGGGQQGPILAAAG
;
A
#
# COMPACT_ATOMS: atom_id res chain seq x y z
N MET A 1 -8.10 -26.36 31.48
CA MET A 1 -7.93 -25.21 30.57
C MET A 1 -8.65 -25.59 29.28
N GLN A 2 -9.74 -24.90 28.94
CA GLN A 2 -10.46 -25.20 27.69
C GLN A 2 -9.63 -24.61 26.55
N ASP A 3 -9.23 -25.43 25.59
CA ASP A 3 -8.62 -24.95 24.36
C ASP A 3 -9.70 -24.18 23.59
N ILE A 4 -9.60 -22.86 23.61
CA ILE A 4 -10.46 -22.01 22.78
C ILE A 4 -10.02 -22.24 21.34
N VAL A 5 -10.84 -22.95 20.58
CA VAL A 5 -10.67 -23.04 19.13
C VAL A 5 -10.98 -21.66 18.55
N VAL A 6 -9.93 -20.90 18.25
CA VAL A 6 -10.04 -19.62 17.54
C VAL A 6 -10.16 -19.93 16.06
N ASP A 7 -11.21 -19.39 15.41
CA ASP A 7 -11.24 -19.29 13.95
C ASP A 7 -10.33 -18.11 13.54
N PRO A 8 -9.13 -18.38 12.98
CA PRO A 8 -8.20 -17.32 12.61
C PRO A 8 -8.75 -16.43 11.48
N VAL A 9 -9.64 -16.95 10.62
CA VAL A 9 -10.23 -16.18 9.52
C VAL A 9 -11.24 -15.19 10.06
N ALA A 10 -12.15 -15.64 10.94
CA ALA A 10 -13.12 -14.75 11.59
C ALA A 10 -12.42 -13.70 12.46
N GLN A 11 -11.38 -14.11 13.21
CA GLN A 11 -10.58 -13.20 14.03
C GLN A 11 -9.88 -12.13 13.17
N ASN A 12 -9.23 -12.52 12.07
CA ASN A 12 -8.54 -11.58 11.19
C ASN A 12 -9.51 -10.62 10.51
N ARG A 13 -10.67 -11.12 10.05
CA ARG A 13 -11.72 -10.27 9.47
C ARG A 13 -12.17 -9.19 10.47
N ALA A 14 -12.53 -9.59 11.69
CA ALA A 14 -12.99 -8.65 12.71
C ALA A 14 -11.92 -7.59 13.07
N ALA A 15 -10.64 -7.99 13.11
CA ALA A 15 -9.53 -7.06 13.33
C ALA A 15 -9.38 -6.04 12.19
N TRP A 16 -9.40 -6.50 10.94
CA TRP A 16 -9.29 -5.61 9.78
C TRP A 16 -10.51 -4.70 9.60
N ASP A 17 -11.72 -5.20 9.83
CA ASP A 17 -12.94 -4.37 9.80
C ASP A 17 -12.87 -3.24 10.83
N LYS A 18 -12.38 -3.54 12.04
CA LYS A 18 -12.12 -2.52 13.07
C LYS A 18 -11.08 -1.50 12.61
N TYR A 19 -9.97 -1.93 12.03
CA TYR A 19 -8.95 -1.00 11.50
C TYR A 19 -9.49 -0.10 10.39
N VAL A 20 -10.35 -0.61 9.52
CA VAL A 20 -11.05 0.19 8.52
C VAL A 20 -11.93 1.26 9.19
N GLN A 21 -12.71 0.89 10.19
CA GLN A 21 -13.59 1.81 10.93
C GLN A 21 -12.82 2.89 11.69
N GLU A 22 -11.66 2.55 12.26
CA GLU A 22 -10.76 3.48 12.94
C GLU A 22 -9.95 4.34 11.95
N GLY A 23 -10.09 4.09 10.65
CA GLY A 23 -9.40 4.83 9.61
C GLY A 23 -7.90 4.55 9.61
N ASN A 24 -7.50 3.30 9.77
CA ASN A 24 -6.12 2.88 9.62
C ASN A 24 -5.56 3.37 8.26
N GLU A 25 -4.37 3.97 8.29
CA GLU A 25 -3.74 4.57 7.12
C GLU A 25 -3.57 3.59 5.95
N TRP A 26 -3.34 2.31 6.25
CA TRP A 26 -3.11 1.24 5.26
C TRP A 26 -4.40 0.67 4.67
N SER A 27 -5.56 0.99 5.24
CA SER A 27 -6.87 0.60 4.70
C SER A 27 -7.52 1.71 3.87
N ARG A 28 -6.89 2.89 3.78
CA ARG A 28 -7.41 4.02 2.99
C ARG A 28 -6.87 3.95 1.57
N PRO A 29 -7.69 4.23 0.54
CA PRO A 29 -7.17 4.38 -0.82
C PRO A 29 -6.28 5.62 -0.92
N VAL A 30 -5.37 5.63 -1.90
CA VAL A 30 -4.66 6.86 -2.28
C VAL A 30 -5.65 7.89 -2.83
N SER A 31 -5.32 9.17 -2.68
CA SER A 31 -6.15 10.25 -3.20
C SER A 31 -5.95 10.44 -4.71
N ALA A 32 -6.90 11.12 -5.36
CA ALA A 32 -6.72 11.54 -6.76
C ALA A 32 -5.50 12.47 -6.91
N GLU A 33 -5.22 13.31 -5.92
CA GLU A 33 -4.06 14.21 -5.91
C GLU A 33 -2.74 13.44 -5.88
N ASP A 34 -2.64 12.37 -5.08
CA ASP A 34 -1.45 11.51 -5.05
C ASP A 34 -1.19 10.88 -6.43
N VAL A 35 -2.26 10.47 -7.11
CA VAL A 35 -2.18 9.91 -8.46
C VAL A 35 -1.75 10.97 -9.48
N GLU A 36 -2.28 12.19 -9.42
CA GLU A 36 -1.85 13.28 -10.32
C GLU A 36 -0.38 13.65 -10.11
N ARG A 37 0.07 13.74 -8.85
CA ARG A 37 1.49 13.98 -8.53
C ARG A 37 2.38 12.87 -9.08
N ALA A 38 1.95 11.62 -8.96
CA ALA A 38 2.69 10.49 -9.51
C ALA A 38 2.86 10.58 -11.04
N ARG A 39 1.81 10.97 -11.78
CA ARG A 39 1.91 11.20 -13.24
C ARG A 39 2.92 12.28 -13.63
N MET A 40 3.15 13.25 -12.75
CA MET A 40 4.13 14.32 -12.95
C MET A 40 5.55 13.92 -12.51
N GLY A 41 5.76 12.66 -12.11
CA GLY A 41 7.05 12.17 -11.61
C GLY A 41 7.31 12.49 -10.13
N ASP A 42 6.34 13.07 -9.42
CA ASP A 42 6.42 13.36 -7.99
C ASP A 42 5.70 12.28 -7.18
N TRP A 43 6.44 11.23 -6.84
CA TRP A 43 5.92 10.08 -6.11
C TRP A 43 6.96 9.45 -5.20
N SER A 44 6.45 8.71 -4.22
CA SER A 44 7.24 7.88 -3.32
C SER A 44 6.43 6.66 -2.88
N ILE A 45 7.09 5.66 -2.30
CA ILE A 45 6.46 4.48 -1.72
C ILE A 45 7.06 4.20 -0.34
N VAL A 46 6.29 3.52 0.52
CA VAL A 46 6.73 3.06 1.84
C VAL A 46 6.77 1.53 1.84
N LEU A 47 7.91 0.94 2.22
CA LEU A 47 8.06 -0.52 2.35
C LEU A 47 7.83 -1.00 3.78
N ILE A 48 8.25 -0.20 4.77
CA ILE A 48 8.14 -0.51 6.19
C ILE A 48 7.92 0.77 6.98
N GLY A 49 7.11 0.69 8.04
CA GLY A 49 6.82 1.85 8.87
C GLY A 49 6.03 2.90 8.09
N ARG A 50 6.45 4.16 8.17
CA ARG A 50 5.73 5.31 7.58
C ARG A 50 6.61 6.21 6.71
N GLU A 51 7.89 5.88 6.61
CA GLU A 51 8.87 6.71 5.92
C GLU A 51 8.97 6.30 4.45
N PRO A 52 8.97 7.27 3.52
CA PRO A 52 9.31 7.00 2.14
C PRO A 52 10.66 6.29 2.02
N VAL A 53 10.76 5.35 1.09
CA VAL A 53 12.08 4.81 0.72
C VAL A 53 12.93 5.87 0.06
N ASP A 54 14.25 5.70 0.15
CA ASP A 54 15.19 6.52 -0.59
C ASP A 54 14.88 6.45 -2.09
N ARG A 55 14.65 7.62 -2.72
CA ARG A 55 14.27 7.70 -4.14
C ARG A 55 15.33 7.11 -5.07
N SER A 56 16.61 7.09 -4.64
CA SER A 56 17.72 6.51 -5.40
C SER A 56 17.65 4.98 -5.53
N TRP A 57 16.85 4.30 -4.70
CA TRP A 57 16.63 2.86 -4.81
C TRP A 57 15.69 2.48 -5.95
N LEU A 58 14.96 3.46 -6.48
CA LEU A 58 13.96 3.27 -7.51
C LEU A 58 14.43 3.88 -8.83
N PRO A 59 14.00 3.34 -9.99
CA PRO A 59 14.30 3.93 -11.29
C PRO A 59 13.91 5.41 -11.34
N THR A 60 14.73 6.25 -11.95
CA THR A 60 14.41 7.68 -12.12
C THR A 60 13.18 7.90 -13.00
N ASP A 61 12.92 6.96 -13.91
CA ASP A 61 11.78 6.95 -14.83
C ASP A 61 11.19 5.53 -14.90
N LEU A 62 9.88 5.43 -14.77
CA LEU A 62 9.13 4.18 -14.87
C LEU A 62 8.43 4.03 -16.23
N THR A 63 8.44 5.07 -17.08
CA THR A 63 7.76 5.07 -18.38
C THR A 63 8.07 3.81 -19.20
N GLY A 64 7.03 3.02 -19.47
CA GLY A 64 7.12 1.81 -20.30
C GLY A 64 7.86 0.65 -19.62
N LYS A 65 7.97 0.66 -18.28
CA LYS A 65 8.51 -0.45 -17.50
C LYS A 65 7.39 -1.37 -17.03
N ASP A 66 7.64 -2.68 -17.08
CA ASP A 66 6.79 -3.64 -16.40
C ASP A 66 7.12 -3.66 -14.90
N VAL A 67 6.19 -3.19 -14.07
CA VAL A 67 6.36 -3.11 -12.61
C VAL A 67 5.66 -4.29 -11.93
N LEU A 68 6.44 -5.16 -11.27
CA LEU A 68 5.91 -6.24 -10.44
C LEU A 68 5.75 -5.80 -8.98
N CYS A 69 4.51 -5.68 -8.51
CA CYS A 69 4.17 -5.36 -7.12
C CYS A 69 4.14 -6.60 -6.21
N LEU A 70 5.22 -7.38 -6.16
CA LEU A 70 5.28 -8.61 -5.35
C LEU A 70 5.23 -8.27 -3.85
N ALA A 71 4.30 -8.90 -3.12
CA ALA A 71 4.11 -8.70 -1.68
C ALA A 71 3.90 -7.22 -1.27
N SER A 72 3.44 -6.36 -2.19
CA SER A 72 3.23 -4.92 -1.99
C SER A 72 2.02 -4.58 -1.08
N GLY A 73 1.37 -5.59 -0.48
CA GLY A 73 0.20 -5.39 0.37
C GLY A 73 -1.06 -4.91 -0.36
N GLY A 74 -1.01 -4.81 -1.70
CA GLY A 74 -2.15 -4.70 -2.61
C GLY A 74 -2.86 -3.34 -2.69
N GLY A 75 -2.56 -2.38 -1.82
CA GLY A 75 -3.35 -1.15 -1.75
C GLY A 75 -2.75 0.01 -2.55
N GLN A 76 -1.84 0.73 -1.91
CA GLN A 76 -1.52 2.11 -2.27
C GLN A 76 -0.39 2.24 -3.29
N GLN A 77 0.61 1.36 -3.27
CA GLN A 77 1.76 1.47 -4.17
C GLN A 77 1.38 1.19 -5.63
N GLY A 78 0.45 0.25 -5.87
CA GLY A 78 0.04 -0.13 -7.22
C GLY A 78 -0.47 1.05 -8.06
N PRO A 79 -1.50 1.79 -7.61
CA PRO A 79 -1.99 2.97 -8.31
C PRO A 79 -0.92 4.06 -8.52
N ILE A 80 -0.04 4.27 -7.53
CA ILE A 80 1.03 5.28 -7.61
C ILE A 80 2.07 4.89 -8.66
N LEU A 81 2.56 3.65 -8.61
CA LEU A 81 3.57 3.15 -9.54
C LEU A 81 3.02 3.04 -10.97
N ALA A 82 1.75 2.64 -11.12
CA ALA A 82 1.09 2.60 -12.43
C ALA A 82 0.90 4.00 -13.03
N ALA A 83 0.65 5.02 -12.20
CA ALA A 83 0.53 6.39 -12.66
C ALA A 83 1.88 7.03 -13.00
N ALA A 84 2.96 6.59 -12.35
CA ALA A 84 4.30 7.10 -12.55
C ALA A 84 4.94 6.73 -13.91
N GLY A 85 4.35 5.80 -14.67
CA GLY A 85 4.75 5.46 -16.05
C GLY A 85 5.08 3.99 -16.25
#